data_AF-A0A9D7TUW1-F1
#
_entry.id   AF-A0A9D7TUW1-F1
#
_cell.length_a   1.000
_cell.length_b   1.000
_cell.length_c   1.000
_cell.angle_alpha   90.00
_cell.angle_beta   90.00
_cell.angle_gamma   90.00
#
_symmetry.space_group_name_H-M   'P 1'
#
loop_
_entity.id
_entity.type
_entity.pdbx_description
1 polymer ?
#
loop_
_entity_poly.entity_id
_entity_poly.type
_entity_poly.pdbx_seq_one_letter_code
_entity_poly.pdbx_strand_id
1 'polypeptide(L)'
;MLKVEGKADITTYSTKNLLSNIKLSNNVFQVAPSLIISSPRFSINGGIIPTWNNGIFVWLPNVFAEAQVKENTFLYRQVGRAVIQRTLTEI
;
A
#
# COMPACT_ATOMS: atom_id res chain seq x y z
N MET A 1 -18.91 -4.05 -4.50
CA MET A 1 -18.72 -3.48 -3.15
C MET A 1 -17.51 -2.56 -3.15
N LEU A 2 -17.68 -1.32 -2.71
CA LEU A 2 -16.57 -0.40 -2.46
C LEU A 2 -16.03 -0.65 -1.05
N LYS A 3 -14.70 -0.78 -0.90
CA LYS A 3 -14.01 -0.94 0.37
C LYS A 3 -12.89 0.09 0.45
N VAL A 4 -12.79 0.79 1.58
CA VAL A 4 -11.71 1.75 1.83
C VAL A 4 -11.08 1.41 3.17
N GLU A 5 -9.78 1.22 3.19
CA GLU A 5 -8.99 0.94 4.39
C GLU A 5 -7.93 2.02 4.58
N GLY A 6 -7.61 2.37 5.81
CA GLY A 6 -6.56 3.33 6.15
C GLY A 6 -5.63 2.75 7.20
N LYS A 7 -4.33 2.97 7.04
CA LYS A 7 -3.31 2.60 8.03
C LYS A 7 -2.43 3.82 8.31
N ALA A 8 -2.31 4.19 9.58
CA ALA A 8 -1.36 5.18 10.04
C ALA A 8 -0.44 4.53 11.06
N ASP A 9 0.86 4.55 10.81
CA ASP A 9 1.90 4.10 11.72
C ASP A 9 2.81 5.29 12.02
N ILE A 10 2.81 5.73 13.27
CA ILE A 10 3.57 6.88 13.74
C ILE A 10 4.45 6.37 14.87
N THR A 11 5.62 5.87 14.50
CA THR A 11 6.60 5.33 15.45
C THR A 11 7.80 6.25 15.51
N THR A 12 8.07 6.80 16.70
CA THR A 12 9.25 7.64 16.96
C THR A 12 10.08 7.03 18.07
N TYR A 13 11.33 6.70 17.76
CA TYR A 13 12.30 6.19 18.74
C TYR A 13 13.39 7.24 18.99
N SER A 14 13.64 7.54 20.25
CA SER A 14 14.70 8.45 20.69
C SER A 14 15.47 7.77 21.82
N THR A 15 16.76 7.51 21.59
CA THR A 15 17.64 7.01 22.66
C THR A 15 18.12 8.19 23.51
N LYS A 16 17.97 8.09 24.84
CA LYS A 16 18.62 8.99 25.81
C LYS A 16 19.77 8.24 26.46
N ASN A 17 20.93 8.89 26.64
CA ASN A 17 22.18 8.36 27.22
C ASN A 17 23.05 7.43 26.34
N LEU A 18 23.09 7.63 25.02
CA LEU A 18 24.14 7.06 24.15
C LEU A 18 24.94 8.19 23.48
N LEU A 19 26.22 7.93 23.18
CA LEU A 19 27.20 8.89 22.60
C LEU A 19 26.73 9.56 21.30
N SER A 20 25.71 9.00 20.64
CA SER A 20 25.06 9.59 19.47
C SER A 20 23.55 9.54 19.68
N ASN A 21 22.91 10.70 19.71
CA ASN A 21 21.46 10.85 19.90
C ASN A 21 20.75 10.51 18.59
N ILE A 22 20.56 9.22 18.31
CA ILE A 22 19.94 8.75 17.07
C ILE A 22 18.42 8.86 17.24
N LYS A 23 17.82 9.78 16.47
CA LYS A 23 16.37 9.89 16.32
C LYS A 23 15.95 9.12 15.08
N LEU A 24 15.12 8.10 15.26
CA LEU A 24 14.54 7.33 14.17
C LEU A 24 13.03 7.59 14.17
N SER A 25 12.56 8.29 13.14
CA SER A 25 11.14 8.60 12.94
C SER A 25 10.64 7.84 11.71
N ASN A 26 9.59 7.06 11.88
CA ASN A 26 8.93 6.32 10.81
C ASN A 26 7.45 6.73 10.81
N ASN A 27 7.15 7.73 9.99
CA ASN A 27 5.79 8.23 9.77
C ASN A 27 5.29 7.62 8.46
N VAL A 28 4.45 6.61 8.57
CA VAL A 28 3.83 5.93 7.43
C VAL A 28 2.32 6.16 7.45
N PHE A 29 1.82 6.78 6.40
CA PHE A 29 0.38 6.92 6.16
C PHE A 29 0.02 6.15 4.89
N GLN A 30 -1.04 5.34 4.93
CA GLN A 30 -1.51 4.54 3.82
C GLN A 30 -3.02 4.62 3.71
N VAL A 31 -3.51 4.72 2.48
CA VAL A 31 -4.93 4.58 2.17
C VAL A 31 -5.05 3.50 1.10
N ALA A 32 -6.03 2.61 1.24
CA ALA A 32 -6.24 1.47 0.36
C ALA A 32 -7.71 1.42 -0.09
N PRO A 33 -8.11 2.30 -1.02
CA PRO A 33 -9.38 2.14 -1.71
C PRO A 33 -9.33 0.92 -2.65
N SER A 34 -10.38 0.11 -2.63
CA SER A 34 -10.56 -1.01 -3.53
C SER A 34 -12.02 -1.18 -3.92
N LEU A 35 -12.23 -1.60 -5.16
CA LEU A 35 -13.53 -1.99 -5.69
C LEU A 35 -13.51 -3.50 -5.92
N ILE A 36 -14.48 -4.20 -5.31
CA ILE A 36 -14.64 -5.64 -5.45
C ILE A 36 -15.93 -5.91 -6.21
N ILE A 37 -15.84 -6.65 -7.32
CA ILE A 37 -16.97 -7.16 -8.08
C ILE A 37 -16.92 -8.68 -7.96
N SER A 38 -17.82 -9.26 -7.17
CA SER A 38 -17.95 -10.71 -7.03
C SER A 38 -19.20 -11.20 -7.76
N SER A 39 -19.06 -12.34 -8.43
CA SER A 39 -20.11 -13.09 -9.09
C SER A 39 -19.86 -14.58 -8.85
N PRO A 40 -20.86 -15.47 -9.01
CA PRO A 40 -20.71 -16.89 -8.68
C PRO A 40 -19.59 -17.63 -9.44
N ARG A 41 -19.08 -17.06 -10.54
CA ARG A 41 -18.05 -17.69 -11.38
C ARG A 41 -16.76 -16.88 -11.50
N PHE A 42 -16.75 -15.63 -11.04
CA PHE A 42 -15.58 -14.77 -11.11
C PHE A 42 -15.60 -13.68 -10.03
N SER A 43 -14.42 -13.29 -9.58
CA SER A 43 -14.22 -12.22 -8.61
C SER A 43 -13.11 -11.31 -9.10
N ILE A 44 -13.35 -10.01 -9.14
CA ILE A 44 -12.37 -9.01 -9.57
C ILE A 44 -12.23 -7.98 -8.46
N ASN A 45 -11.00 -7.76 -8.01
CA ASN A 45 -10.61 -6.69 -7.12
C ASN A 45 -9.70 -5.72 -7.88
N GLY A 46 -10.11 -4.46 -7.95
CA GLY A 46 -9.29 -3.36 -8.43
C GLY A 46 -9.09 -2.35 -7.32
N GLY A 47 -7.87 -2.23 -6.82
CA GLY A 47 -7.51 -1.26 -5.79
C GLY A 47 -6.16 -0.61 -6.03
N ILE A 48 -5.93 0.49 -5.32
CA ILE A 48 -4.63 1.17 -5.24
C ILE A 48 -4.29 1.39 -3.77
N ILE A 49 -3.00 1.40 -3.44
CA ILE A 49 -2.52 1.66 -2.09
C ILE A 49 -1.50 2.80 -2.15
N PRO A 50 -1.93 4.06 -2.19
CA PRO A 50 -1.07 5.19 -1.91
C PRO A 50 -0.50 5.11 -0.49
N THR A 51 0.81 5.28 -0.38
CA THR A 51 1.61 5.25 0.84
C THR A 51 2.53 6.46 0.87
N TRP A 52 2.51 7.19 1.98
CA TRP A 52 3.45 8.25 2.30
C TRP A 52 4.34 7.74 3.42
N ASN A 53 5.63 7.57 3.14
CA ASN A 53 6.63 7.16 4.12
C ASN A 53 7.66 8.28 4.25
N ASN A 54 7.66 9.00 5.38
CA ASN A 54 8.63 10.06 5.67
C ASN A 54 8.80 11.08 4.51
N GLY A 55 7.71 11.41 3.81
CA GLY A 55 7.70 12.33 2.67
C GLY A 55 7.91 11.68 1.29
N ILE A 56 8.30 10.40 1.23
CA ILE A 56 8.36 9.64 -0.02
C ILE A 56 6.97 9.09 -0.35
N PHE A 57 6.47 9.45 -1.53
CA PHE A 57 5.22 8.91 -2.04
C PHE A 57 5.46 7.64 -2.86
N VAL A 58 4.78 6.57 -2.47
CA VAL A 58 4.78 5.28 -3.16
C VAL A 58 3.34 4.88 -3.38
N TRP A 59 2.99 4.45 -4.58
CA TRP A 59 1.69 3.85 -4.83
C TRP A 59 1.85 2.42 -5.35
N LEU A 60 1.02 1.54 -4.83
CA LEU A 60 1.02 0.12 -5.15
C LEU A 60 -0.33 -0.24 -5.79
N PRO A 61 -0.39 -0.67 -7.06
CA PRO A 61 -1.58 -1.35 -7.57
C PRO A 61 -1.85 -2.62 -6.76
N ASN A 62 -3.12 -2.81 -6.39
CA ASN A 62 -3.63 -4.02 -5.76
C ASN A 62 -4.76 -4.55 -6.66
N VAL A 63 -4.38 -5.28 -7.71
CA VAL A 63 -5.32 -5.83 -8.69
C VAL A 63 -5.28 -7.34 -8.65
N PHE A 64 -6.46 -7.95 -8.56
CA PHE A 64 -6.62 -9.39 -8.46
C PHE A 64 -7.87 -9.84 -9.21
N ALA A 65 -7.77 -10.94 -9.93
CA ALA A 65 -8.89 -11.56 -10.60
C ALA A 65 -8.88 -13.07 -10.35
N GLU A 66 -10.06 -13.61 -10.05
CA GLU A 66 -10.33 -15.03 -9.90
C GLU A 66 -11.42 -15.43 -10.87
N ALA A 67 -11.27 -16.58 -11.49
CA ALA A 67 -12.32 -17.21 -12.28
C ALA A 67 -12.41 -18.69 -11.93
N GLN A 68 -13.63 -19.18 -11.67
CA GLN A 68 -13.93 -20.60 -11.52
C GLN A 68 -14.42 -21.18 -12.84
N VAL A 69 -13.68 -22.16 -13.37
CA VAL A 69 -14.04 -22.91 -14.56
C VAL A 69 -14.30 -24.36 -14.17
N LYS A 70 -15.56 -24.69 -13.85
CA LYS A 70 -16.13 -26.02 -13.50
C LYS A 70 -15.34 -26.89 -12.51
N GLU A 71 -14.11 -27.27 -12.84
CA GLU A 71 -13.22 -28.13 -12.04
C GLU A 71 -11.92 -27.42 -11.61
N ASN A 72 -11.55 -26.29 -12.24
CA ASN A 72 -10.30 -25.57 -11.95
C ASN A 72 -10.54 -24.09 -11.64
N THR A 73 -9.83 -23.56 -10.64
CA THR A 73 -9.81 -22.13 -10.29
C THR A 73 -8.56 -21.48 -10.84
N PHE A 74 -8.71 -20.47 -11.70
CA PHE A 74 -7.60 -19.64 -12.16
C PHE A 74 -7.50 -18.39 -11.30
N LEU A 75 -6.32 -18.15 -10.74
CA LEU A 75 -6.01 -16.99 -9.90
C LEU A 75 -4.95 -16.15 -10.60
N TYR A 76 -5.21 -14.85 -10.76
CA TYR A 76 -4.25 -13.90 -11.30
C TYR A 76 -4.10 -12.72 -10.35
N ARG A 77 -2.89 -12.52 -9.82
CA ARG A 77 -2.55 -11.44 -8.90
C ARG A 77 -1.38 -10.63 -9.43
N GLN A 78 -1.58 -9.32 -9.57
CA GLN A 78 -0.50 -8.38 -9.87
C GLN A 78 -0.24 -7.49 -8.67
N VAL A 79 1.03 -7.43 -8.28
CA VAL A 79 1.54 -6.51 -7.26
C VAL A 79 2.68 -5.73 -7.90
N GLY A 80 2.50 -4.42 -8.04
CA GLY A 80 3.51 -3.51 -8.57
C GLY A 80 3.81 -2.42 -7.55
N ARG A 81 5.00 -1.82 -7.62
CA ARG A 81 5.39 -0.65 -6.81
C ARG A 81 5.87 0.45 -7.73
N ALA A 82 5.20 1.60 -7.69
CA ALA A 82 5.65 2.81 -8.36
C ALA A 82 6.03 3.86 -7.30
N VAL A 83 7.26 4.36 -7.41
CA VAL A 83 7.84 5.34 -6.47
C VAL A 83 7.94 6.67 -7.18
N ILE A 84 7.37 7.72 -6.60
CA ILE A 84 7.56 9.09 -7.07
C ILE A 84 8.41 9.79 -6.01
N GLN A 85 9.70 9.93 -6.29
CA GLN A 85 10.57 10.81 -5.50
C GLN A 85 10.33 12.25 -5.95
N ARG A 86 9.74 13.07 -5.09
CA ARG A 86 9.85 14.53 -5.24
C ARG A 86 11.29 14.91 -4.89
N THR A 87 12.09 15.25 -5.90
CA THR A 87 13.33 15.99 -5.68
C THR A 87 12.93 17.36 -5.18
N LEU A 88 13.18 17.66 -3.90
CA LEU A 88 13.09 19.02 -3.41
C LEU A 88 14.28 19.77 -4.03
N THR A 89 13.99 20.63 -5.02
CA THR A 89 14.95 21.65 -5.45
C THR A 89 15.06 22.65 -4.30
N GLU A 90 16.19 22.62 -3.58
CA GLU A 90 16.56 23.69 -2.66
C GLU A 90 16.70 24.99 -3.47
N ILE A 91 16.02 26.05 -3.03
CA ILE A 91 16.19 27.43 -3.49
C ILE A 91 17.02 28.14 -2.44
#